data_AF-G2DDI2-F1
#
_entry.id   AF-G2DDI2-F1
#
_cell.length_a   1.000
_cell.length_b   1.000
_cell.length_c   1.000
_cell.angle_alpha   90.00
_cell.angle_beta   90.00
_cell.angle_gamma   90.00
#
_symmetry.space_group_name_H-M   'P 1'
#
loop_
_entity.id
_entity.type
_entity.pdbx_description
1 polymer ?
#
loop_
_entity_poly.entity_id
_entity_poly.type
_entity_poly.pdbx_seq_one_letter_code
_entity_poly.pdbx_strand_id
1 'polypeptide(L)'
;MRRRHIDAEMTCHRLSHKREVPCSGEHDPCPIELIRKTKAPARVIHKHFDSHGKVIYAEVSATPIFDDTGERVVQIIESHRDITHHVEMEQQLTQLAATDRLTQVFNRMKFDDELVDRSNGPSSSRARWG
;
A
#
# COMPACT_ATOMS: atom_id res chain seq x y z
N MET A 1 -22.51 16.36 -3.15
CA MET A 1 -22.02 15.04 -2.72
C MET A 1 -23.16 14.29 -2.05
N ARG A 2 -23.64 13.17 -2.60
CA ARG A 2 -24.63 12.33 -1.91
C ARG A 2 -23.90 11.55 -0.81
N ARG A 3 -24.22 11.77 0.47
CA ARG A 3 -23.76 10.90 1.56
C ARG A 3 -24.32 9.51 1.29
N ARG A 4 -23.45 8.54 1.00
CA ARG A 4 -23.84 7.12 1.00
C ARG A 4 -23.98 6.71 2.47
N HIS A 5 -25.11 6.12 2.80
CA HIS A 5 -25.34 5.51 4.11
C HIS A 5 -24.32 4.37 4.26
N ILE A 6 -23.56 4.34 5.36
CA ILE A 6 -22.63 3.24 5.63
C ILE A 6 -23.43 2.21 6.42
N ASP A 7 -23.73 1.08 5.78
CA ASP A 7 -24.49 -0.01 6.39
C ASP A 7 -23.53 -0.95 7.13
N ALA A 8 -24.01 -1.63 8.16
CA ALA A 8 -23.19 -2.48 9.04
C ALA A 8 -22.48 -3.64 8.31
N GLU A 9 -22.93 -4.00 7.11
CA GLU A 9 -22.34 -5.06 6.27
C GLU A 9 -21.27 -4.54 5.28
N MET A 10 -21.02 -3.22 5.24
CA MET A 10 -19.99 -2.66 4.36
C MET A 10 -18.59 -3.01 4.85
N THR A 11 -17.82 -3.64 3.97
CA THR A 11 -16.43 -3.96 4.21
C THR A 11 -15.50 -3.06 3.40
N CYS A 12 -14.33 -2.74 3.94
CA CYS A 12 -13.33 -1.94 3.24
C CYS A 12 -12.90 -2.59 1.92
N HIS A 13 -12.76 -3.92 1.88
CA HIS A 13 -12.32 -4.63 0.69
C HIS A 13 -13.31 -4.54 -0.46
N ARG A 14 -14.63 -4.57 -0.20
CA ARG A 14 -15.65 -4.37 -1.25
C ARG A 14 -15.78 -2.91 -1.64
N LEU A 15 -15.86 -2.02 -0.65
CA LEU A 15 -16.13 -0.60 -0.88
C LEU A 15 -14.94 0.14 -1.51
N SER A 16 -13.75 -0.03 -0.95
CA SER A 16 -12.57 0.77 -1.28
C SER A 16 -11.59 0.01 -2.17
N HIS A 17 -11.41 -1.30 -1.97
CA HIS A 17 -10.46 -2.10 -2.76
C HIS A 17 -11.10 -2.75 -4.00
N LYS A 18 -12.44 -2.76 -4.11
CA LYS A 18 -13.19 -3.47 -5.16
C LYS A 18 -12.81 -4.96 -5.26
N ARG A 19 -12.67 -5.62 -4.12
CA ARG A 19 -12.36 -7.06 -3.97
C ARG A 19 -13.45 -7.76 -3.17
N GLU A 20 -13.59 -9.06 -3.38
CA GLU A 20 -14.53 -9.89 -2.61
C GLU A 20 -13.95 -10.40 -1.28
N VAL A 21 -12.64 -10.29 -1.09
CA VAL A 21 -11.95 -10.74 0.13
C VAL A 21 -11.08 -9.64 0.74
N PRO A 22 -10.85 -9.65 2.08
CA PRO A 22 -9.92 -8.74 2.74
C PRO A 22 -8.53 -8.71 2.10
N CYS A 23 -7.82 -7.60 2.27
CA CYS A 23 -6.41 -7.55 1.91
C CYS A 23 -5.60 -8.58 2.73
N SER A 24 -4.57 -9.14 2.09
CA SER A 24 -3.75 -10.21 2.67
C SER A 24 -2.42 -10.29 1.94
N GLY A 25 -1.39 -10.75 2.65
CA GLY A 25 -0.06 -10.98 2.10
C GLY A 25 0.96 -9.92 2.53
N GLU A 26 2.21 -10.15 2.11
CA GLU A 26 3.37 -9.33 2.50
C GLU A 26 3.32 -7.91 1.92
N HIS A 27 2.83 -7.78 0.68
CA HIS A 27 2.83 -6.51 -0.06
C HIS A 27 1.53 -5.70 0.08
N ASP A 28 0.49 -6.29 0.67
CA ASP A 28 -0.81 -5.63 0.89
C ASP A 28 -1.45 -6.16 2.19
N PRO A 29 -0.76 -5.98 3.35
CA PRO A 29 -1.21 -6.52 4.61
C PRO A 29 -2.43 -5.75 5.14
N CYS A 30 -3.44 -6.48 5.61
CA CYS A 30 -4.60 -5.85 6.25
C CYS A 30 -4.23 -5.25 7.62
N PRO A 31 -4.47 -3.94 7.85
CA PRO A 31 -4.14 -3.30 9.12
C PRO A 31 -4.97 -3.88 10.27
N ILE A 32 -6.22 -4.27 10.01
CA ILE A 32 -7.07 -4.96 10.99
C ILE A 32 -6.47 -6.31 11.38
N GLU A 33 -5.98 -7.10 10.43
CA GLU A 33 -5.34 -8.39 10.73
C GLU A 33 -4.01 -8.21 11.49
N LEU A 34 -3.25 -7.17 11.18
CA LEU A 34 -2.04 -6.82 11.93
C LEU A 34 -2.40 -6.53 13.39
N ILE A 35 -3.37 -5.63 13.64
CA ILE A 35 -3.83 -5.29 14.99
C ILE A 35 -4.38 -6.51 15.73
N ARG A 36 -5.16 -7.38 15.06
CA ARG A 36 -5.68 -8.60 15.68
C ARG A 36 -4.56 -9.52 16.18
N LYS A 37 -3.44 -9.58 15.46
CA LYS A 37 -2.28 -10.42 15.82
C LYS A 37 -1.37 -9.76 16.86
N THR A 38 -1.12 -8.46 16.73
CA THR A 38 -0.09 -7.77 17.51
C THR A 38 -0.65 -6.98 18.68
N LYS A 39 -1.95 -6.64 18.65
CA LYS A 39 -2.60 -5.66 19.52
C LYS A 39 -1.91 -4.28 19.51
N ALA A 40 -1.13 -3.98 18.47
CA ALA A 40 -0.39 -2.72 18.34
C ALA A 40 -0.93 -1.90 17.15
N PRO A 41 -0.80 -0.56 17.16
CA PRO A 41 -1.16 0.26 16.01
C PRO A 41 -0.48 -0.20 14.71
N ALA A 42 -1.18 -0.09 13.60
CA ALA A 42 -0.70 -0.47 12.28
C ALA A 42 -0.83 0.68 11.30
N ARG A 43 0.17 0.81 10.40
CA ARG A 43 0.14 1.76 9.30
C ARG A 43 0.61 1.09 8.02
N VAL A 44 -0.19 1.21 6.97
CA VAL A 44 0.03 0.56 5.68
C VAL A 44 -0.34 1.50 4.54
N ILE A 45 0.16 1.25 3.34
CA ILE A 45 -0.26 1.94 2.12
C ILE A 45 -1.02 0.94 1.25
N HIS A 46 -2.27 1.26 0.94
CA HIS A 46 -3.11 0.46 0.06
C HIS A 46 -3.37 1.18 -1.26
N LYS A 47 -3.67 0.40 -2.30
CA LYS A 47 -4.33 0.90 -3.50
C LYS A 47 -5.84 0.78 -3.34
N HIS A 48 -6.53 1.91 -3.24
CA HIS A 48 -7.98 2.01 -3.24
C HIS A 48 -8.49 2.53 -4.59
N PHE A 49 -9.82 2.57 -4.74
CA PHE A 49 -10.50 3.13 -5.89
C PHE A 49 -11.53 4.16 -5.47
N ASP A 50 -11.56 5.29 -6.18
CA ASP A 50 -12.62 6.29 -6.00
C ASP A 50 -13.94 5.88 -6.67
N SER A 51 -14.94 6.76 -6.61
CA SER A 51 -16.25 6.56 -7.24
C SER A 51 -16.21 6.45 -8.76
N HIS A 52 -15.15 6.92 -9.41
CA HIS A 52 -14.92 6.84 -10.85
C HIS A 52 -14.04 5.65 -11.24
N GLY A 53 -13.51 4.92 -10.26
CA GLY A 53 -12.57 3.82 -10.47
C GLY A 53 -11.12 4.25 -10.70
N LYS A 54 -10.76 5.51 -10.42
CA LYS A 54 -9.37 5.95 -10.40
C LYS A 54 -8.67 5.33 -9.19
N VAL A 55 -7.42 4.89 -9.39
CA VAL A 55 -6.56 4.41 -8.29
C VAL A 55 -6.21 5.58 -7.37
N ILE A 56 -6.33 5.33 -6.07
CA ILE A 56 -5.88 6.20 -4.99
C ILE A 56 -4.86 5.42 -4.17
N TYR A 57 -3.72 6.05 -3.86
CA TYR A 57 -2.82 5.56 -2.83
C TYR A 57 -3.30 6.08 -1.48
N ALA A 58 -3.76 5.17 -0.62
CA ALA A 58 -4.27 5.51 0.70
C ALA A 58 -3.30 5.04 1.77
N GLU A 59 -2.74 5.97 2.54
CA GLU A 59 -2.11 5.64 3.81
C GLU A 59 -3.22 5.37 4.83
N VAL A 60 -3.31 4.13 5.29
CA VAL A 60 -4.28 3.68 6.28
C VAL A 60 -3.57 3.57 7.62
N SER A 61 -4.03 4.36 8.59
CA SER A 61 -3.56 4.31 9.97
C SER A 61 -4.67 3.77 10.87
N ALA A 62 -4.39 2.67 11.56
CA ALA A 62 -5.35 1.95 12.39
C ALA A 62 -4.82 1.80 13.82
N THR A 63 -5.67 2.07 14.81
CA THR A 63 -5.31 1.99 16.24
C THR A 63 -6.38 1.20 17.02
N PRO A 64 -5.99 0.18 17.80
CA PRO A 64 -6.92 -0.57 18.65
C PRO A 64 -7.43 0.27 19.82
N ILE A 65 -8.69 0.07 20.19
CA ILE A 65 -9.28 0.46 21.46
C ILE A 65 -9.51 -0.81 22.26
N PHE A 66 -9.06 -0.80 23.52
CA PHE A 66 -9.18 -1.92 24.43
C PHE A 66 -10.41 -1.79 25.33
N ASP A 67 -10.82 -2.91 25.91
CA ASP A 67 -11.75 -2.93 27.04
C ASP A 67 -11.13 -2.32 28.30
N ASP A 68 -11.95 -2.15 29.35
CA ASP A 68 -11.53 -1.54 30.61
C ASP A 68 -10.40 -2.31 31.32
N THR A 69 -10.21 -3.59 30.99
CA THR A 69 -9.12 -4.42 31.52
C THR A 69 -7.81 -4.26 30.74
N GLY A 70 -7.87 -3.71 29.52
CA GLY A 70 -6.72 -3.57 28.63
C GLY A 70 -6.33 -4.87 27.90
N GLU A 71 -7.11 -5.94 28.00
CA GLU A 71 -6.74 -7.26 27.47
C GLU A 71 -7.29 -7.51 26.07
N ARG A 72 -8.50 -7.03 25.77
CA ARG A 72 -9.21 -7.33 24.53
C ARG A 72 -9.41 -6.08 23.69
N VAL A 73 -9.08 -6.17 22.39
CA VAL A 73 -9.47 -5.15 21.42
C VAL A 73 -10.99 -5.20 21.21
N VAL A 74 -11.68 -4.11 21.54
CA VAL A 74 -13.14 -3.98 21.39
C VAL A 74 -13.52 -3.18 20.15
N GLN A 75 -12.66 -2.27 19.71
CA GLN A 75 -12.86 -1.44 18.52
C GLN A 75 -11.53 -1.11 17.86
N ILE A 76 -11.58 -0.63 16.62
CA ILE A 76 -10.43 -0.10 15.90
C ILE A 76 -10.86 1.23 15.29
N ILE A 77 -10.07 2.27 15.51
CA ILE A 77 -10.20 3.53 14.78
C ILE A 77 -9.25 3.47 13.58
N GLU A 78 -9.81 3.65 12.38
CA GLU A 78 -9.03 3.78 11.15
C GLU A 78 -9.18 5.18 10.56
N SER A 79 -8.07 5.73 10.06
CA SER A 79 -8.06 6.95 9.26
C SER A 79 -7.33 6.70 7.95
N HIS A 80 -7.84 7.32 6.89
CA HIS A 80 -7.37 7.12 5.53
C HIS A 80 -6.92 8.47 4.98
N ARG A 81 -5.66 8.56 4.60
CA ARG A 81 -5.08 9.74 3.95
C ARG A 81 -4.79 9.42 2.50
N ASP A 82 -5.37 10.19 1.59
CA ASP A 82 -4.97 10.16 0.19
C ASP A 82 -3.57 10.76 0.04
N ILE A 83 -2.63 9.93 -0.40
CA ILE A 83 -1.23 10.28 -0.66
C ILE A 83 -0.88 10.15 -2.15
N THR A 84 -1.88 10.04 -3.03
CA THR A 84 -1.69 9.84 -4.48
C THR A 84 -0.77 10.89 -5.07
N HIS A 85 -1.00 12.17 -4.75
CA HIS A 85 -0.16 13.26 -5.23
C HIS A 85 1.30 13.14 -4.73
N HIS A 86 1.50 12.66 -3.49
CA HIS A 86 2.86 12.47 -2.96
C HIS A 86 3.59 11.35 -3.72
N VAL A 87 2.92 10.22 -3.94
CA VAL A 87 3.47 9.08 -4.70
C VAL A 87 3.78 9.48 -6.15
N GLU A 88 2.88 10.22 -6.80
CA GLU A 88 3.08 10.72 -8.17
C GLU A 88 4.28 11.67 -8.25
N MET A 89 4.42 12.60 -7.30
CA MET A 89 5.59 13.50 -7.24
C MET A 89 6.89 12.73 -7.00
N GLU A 90 6.92 11.77 -6.09
CA GLU A 90 8.11 10.94 -5.85
C GLU A 90 8.51 10.16 -7.11
N GLN A 91 7.56 9.54 -7.80
CA GLN A 91 7.80 8.85 -9.07
C GLN A 91 8.34 9.79 -10.15
N GLN A 92 7.81 11.01 -10.26
CA GLN A 92 8.31 12.02 -11.18
C GLN A 92 9.73 12.45 -10.85
N LEU A 93 10.05 12.67 -9.57
CA LEU A 93 11.40 13.00 -9.12
C LEU A 93 12.38 11.85 -9.42
N THR A 94 12.00 10.61 -9.14
CA THR A 94 12.80 9.42 -9.47
C THR A 94 13.03 9.31 -10.98
N GLN A 95 12.01 9.54 -11.80
CA GLN A 95 12.14 9.51 -13.25
C GLN A 95 13.10 10.59 -13.74
N LEU A 96 12.94 11.84 -13.29
CA LEU A 96 13.83 12.96 -13.65
C LEU A 96 15.28 12.72 -13.22
N ALA A 97 15.48 12.07 -12.08
CA ALA A 97 16.80 11.68 -11.58
C ALA A 97 17.42 10.50 -12.36
N ALA A 98 16.61 9.71 -13.06
CA ALA A 98 17.03 8.54 -13.82
C ALA A 98 17.22 8.80 -15.33
N THR A 99 16.65 9.87 -15.87
CA THR A 99 16.70 10.19 -17.31
C THR A 99 17.62 11.36 -17.64
N ASP A 100 18.31 11.27 -18.78
CA ASP A 100 18.99 12.40 -19.40
C ASP A 100 17.97 13.35 -20.05
N ARG A 101 18.08 14.65 -19.76
CA ARG A 101 17.09 15.65 -20.18
C ARG A 101 17.06 15.88 -21.69
N LEU A 102 18.20 15.74 -22.37
CA LEU A 102 18.29 16.01 -23.81
C LEU A 102 17.72 14.85 -24.62
N THR A 103 18.01 13.64 -24.21
CA THR A 103 17.73 12.42 -24.99
C THR A 103 16.50 11.65 -24.50
N GLN A 104 16.00 11.94 -23.30
CA GLN A 104 14.87 11.23 -22.67
C GLN A 104 15.12 9.72 -22.47
N VAL A 105 16.38 9.28 -22.55
CA VAL A 105 16.80 7.92 -22.19
C VAL A 105 17.42 7.89 -20.80
N PHE A 106 17.75 6.71 -20.29
CA PHE A 106 18.46 6.59 -19.01
C PHE A 106 19.77 7.37 -19.02
N ASN A 107 19.99 8.11 -17.95
CA ASN A 107 21.29 8.73 -17.73
C ASN A 107 22.32 7.68 -17.36
N ARG A 108 23.59 8.09 -17.33
CA ARG A 108 24.71 7.20 -17.07
C ARG A 108 24.57 6.45 -15.74
N MET A 109 24.17 7.14 -14.66
CA MET A 109 24.00 6.53 -13.34
C MET A 109 22.99 5.39 -13.40
N LYS A 110 21.79 5.66 -13.95
CA LYS A 110 20.75 4.65 -14.06
C LYS A 110 21.14 3.51 -15.00
N PHE A 111 21.84 3.81 -16.09
CA PHE A 111 22.33 2.78 -17.01
C PHE A 111 23.35 1.85 -16.36
N ASP A 112 24.32 2.41 -15.64
CA ASP A 112 25.34 1.64 -14.92
C ASP A 112 24.69 0.76 -13.83
N ASP A 113 23.69 1.27 -13.08
CA ASP A 113 22.92 0.49 -12.11
C ASP A 113 22.20 -0.71 -12.75
N GLU A 114 21.55 -0.52 -13.90
CA GLU A 114 20.85 -1.60 -14.63
C GLU A 114 21.82 -2.66 -15.18
N LEU A 115 23.03 -2.26 -15.57
CA LEU A 115 24.07 -3.21 -15.97
C LEU A 115 24.54 -4.05 -14.78
N VAL A 116 24.73 -3.42 -13.62
CA VAL A 116 25.10 -4.12 -12.39
C VAL A 116 24.01 -5.12 -11.98
N ASP A 117 22.75 -4.70 -11.97
CA ASP A 117 21.61 -5.58 -11.59
C ASP A 117 21.49 -6.79 -12.53
N ARG A 118 21.68 -6.57 -13.85
CA ARG A 118 21.69 -7.66 -14.84
C ARG A 118 22.92 -8.56 -14.76
N SER A 119 24.08 -8.01 -14.39
CA SER A 119 25.32 -8.79 -14.21
C SER A 119 25.30 -9.64 -12.94
N ASN A 120 24.60 -9.18 -11.91
CA ASN A 120 24.37 -9.88 -10.64
C ASN A 120 23.15 -10.83 -10.73
N GLY A 121 22.95 -11.50 -11.88
CA GLY A 121 21.81 -12.39 -12.16
C GLY A 121 21.41 -13.25 -10.96
N PRO A 122 20.11 -13.60 -10.82
CA PRO A 122 19.50 -14.00 -9.56
C PRO A 122 20.37 -15.02 -8.83
N SER A 123 20.81 -14.67 -7.62
CA SER A 123 21.55 -15.62 -6.78
C SER A 123 20.72 -16.90 -6.69
N SER A 124 21.33 -18.02 -7.05
CA SER A 124 20.75 -19.34 -7.03
C SER A 124 20.50 -19.78 -5.58
N SER A 125 19.44 -19.26 -4.97
CA SER A 125 18.92 -19.75 -3.70
C SER A 125 17.41 -19.55 -3.57
N ARG A 126 16.63 -19.80 -4.64
CA ARG A 126 15.18 -20.07 -4.53
C ARG A 126 14.63 -20.75 -5.78
N ALA A 127 14.79 -22.07 -5.82
CA ALA A 127 13.95 -22.94 -6.63
C ALA A 127 13.24 -23.92 -5.68
N ARG A 128 11.97 -23.64 -5.40
CA ARG A 128 10.99 -24.68 -5.03
C ARG A 128 9.59 -24.14 -5.32
N TRP A 129 9.12 -24.40 -6.54
CA TRP A 129 7.71 -24.43 -6.89
C TRP A 129 7.46 -25.81 -7.50
N GLY A 130 6.68 -26.60 -6.77
CA GLY A 130 6.17 -27.93 -7.04
C GLY A 130 5.16 -28.20 -5.94
#